data_AF-A0A929EQQ3-F1
#
_entry.id   AF-A0A929EQQ3-F1
#
_cell.length_a   1.000
_cell.length_b   1.000
_cell.length_c   1.000
_cell.angle_alpha   90.00
_cell.angle_beta   90.00
_cell.angle_gamma   90.00
#
_symmetry.space_group_name_H-M   'P 1'
#
loop_
_entity.id
_entity.type
_entity.pdbx_description
1 polymer ?
#
loop_
_entity_poly.entity_id
_entity_poly.type
_entity_poly.pdbx_seq_one_letter_code
_entity_poly.pdbx_strand_id
1 'polypeptide(L)'
;MFNRILVLLVASLSFFSTSTIAETPSEPLWPTLKVAYFGDKEIRENANDLLTIEAPKRAEDAAIVPISVKSLVPQSAGKYIKNIHIVIDNNPEPYSANFQLSPELGLIDISTRMRVDQYTFVRAIAEMNDGSLHMVSRFVKASGGCSAPAGKDAAAALARLGKMQIRMRKPTIGEPVQAQVIVSHPNYNGLQFDQQSRLYIDAHYVKNIKVSYNDTTLMSVDTGISISEDPSIRFIFTPTEKGVLKAEVTDSKKQQFSHQKEI
;
A
#
# COMPACT_ATOMS: atom_id res chain seq x y z
N MET A 1 17.89 -51.64 -75.17
CA MET A 1 16.70 -50.81 -74.96
C MET A 1 16.18 -51.10 -73.56
N PHE A 2 16.55 -50.25 -72.59
CA PHE A 2 15.67 -49.27 -71.91
C PHE A 2 14.68 -49.95 -70.94
N ASN A 3 15.01 -50.10 -69.65
CA ASN A 3 14.97 -49.12 -68.55
C ASN A 3 13.54 -48.94 -67.97
N ARG A 4 13.35 -49.25 -66.68
CA ARG A 4 12.85 -48.30 -65.65
C ARG A 4 12.52 -48.97 -64.31
N ILE A 5 13.41 -48.72 -63.35
CA ILE A 5 13.15 -48.66 -61.90
C ILE A 5 12.63 -47.24 -61.59
N LEU A 6 11.76 -47.07 -60.58
CA LEU A 6 12.00 -46.18 -59.40
C LEU A 6 10.70 -45.57 -58.78
N VAL A 7 10.47 -45.99 -57.53
CA VAL A 7 10.03 -45.25 -56.32
C VAL A 7 8.70 -44.48 -56.34
N LEU A 8 7.75 -45.01 -55.54
CA LEU A 8 6.69 -44.24 -54.91
C LEU A 8 7.28 -43.34 -53.82
N LEU A 9 7.18 -42.02 -54.00
CA LEU A 9 7.48 -41.02 -52.98
C LEU A 9 6.20 -40.76 -52.16
N VAL A 10 6.14 -41.26 -50.92
CA VAL A 10 5.10 -40.90 -49.96
C VAL A 10 5.52 -39.60 -49.29
N ALA A 11 4.91 -38.49 -49.67
CA ALA A 11 5.10 -37.20 -48.99
C ALA A 11 4.30 -37.18 -47.68
N SER A 12 4.99 -37.41 -46.56
CA SER A 12 4.42 -37.22 -45.22
C SER A 12 4.31 -35.72 -44.91
N LEU A 13 3.11 -35.16 -45.06
CA LEU A 13 2.79 -33.81 -44.58
C LEU A 13 2.82 -33.82 -43.04
N SER A 14 3.92 -33.34 -42.46
CA SER A 14 4.01 -33.09 -41.02
C SER A 14 3.31 -31.77 -40.72
N PHE A 15 2.07 -31.84 -40.21
CA PHE A 15 1.40 -30.69 -39.64
C PHE A 15 2.11 -30.29 -38.33
N PHE A 16 2.95 -29.27 -38.39
CA PHE A 16 3.42 -28.59 -37.18
C PHE A 16 2.26 -27.76 -36.62
N SER A 17 1.60 -28.27 -35.58
CA SER A 17 0.67 -27.49 -34.77
C SER A 17 1.47 -26.50 -33.93
N THR A 18 1.69 -25.29 -34.46
CA THR A 18 2.17 -24.18 -33.64
C THR A 18 1.07 -23.83 -32.65
N SER A 19 1.29 -24.14 -31.38
CA SER A 19 0.41 -23.69 -30.30
C SER A 19 0.59 -22.18 -30.16
N THR A 20 -0.29 -21.40 -30.79
CA THR A 20 -0.39 -19.97 -30.52
C THR A 20 -1.03 -19.78 -29.15
N ILE A 21 -0.21 -19.60 -28.12
CA ILE A 21 -0.66 -19.04 -26.85
C ILE A 21 -1.02 -17.58 -27.16
N ALA A 22 -2.31 -17.30 -27.31
CA ALA A 22 -2.80 -15.94 -27.33
C ALA A 22 -2.70 -15.38 -25.90
N GLU A 23 -1.51 -14.91 -25.51
CA GLU A 23 -1.40 -13.98 -24.39
C GLU A 23 -2.08 -12.69 -24.83
N THR A 24 -3.24 -12.37 -24.25
CA THR A 24 -3.79 -11.01 -24.35
C THR A 24 -2.74 -10.08 -23.76
N PRO A 25 -2.17 -9.13 -24.53
CA PRO A 25 -1.27 -8.14 -23.96
C PRO A 25 -2.05 -7.40 -22.87
N SER A 26 -1.63 -7.53 -21.62
CA SER A 26 -2.19 -6.70 -20.55
C SER A 26 -1.77 -5.27 -20.86
N GLU A 27 -2.70 -4.43 -21.29
CA GLU A 27 -2.44 -2.99 -21.36
C GLU A 27 -2.03 -2.50 -19.96
N PRO A 28 -1.08 -1.56 -19.84
CA PRO A 28 -0.76 -0.95 -18.56
C PRO A 28 -2.02 -0.28 -17.99
N LEU A 29 -2.42 -0.61 -16.76
CA LEU A 29 -3.62 -0.02 -16.15
C LEU A 29 -3.46 1.46 -15.76
N TRP A 30 -2.21 1.91 -15.56
CA TRP A 30 -1.93 3.24 -15.02
C TRP A 30 -2.56 4.41 -15.78
N PRO A 31 -2.56 4.49 -17.13
CA PRO A 31 -3.23 5.58 -17.83
C PRO A 31 -4.71 5.72 -17.46
N THR A 32 -5.43 4.60 -17.32
CA THR A 32 -6.83 4.58 -16.89
C THR A 32 -6.97 4.99 -15.42
N LEU A 33 -6.13 4.45 -14.54
CA LEU A 33 -6.17 4.78 -13.10
C LEU A 33 -5.81 6.25 -12.85
N LYS A 34 -4.86 6.81 -13.61
CA LYS A 34 -4.48 8.23 -13.56
C LYS A 34 -5.70 9.09 -13.83
N VAL A 35 -6.41 8.86 -14.93
CA VAL A 35 -7.61 9.63 -15.28
C VAL A 35 -8.70 9.44 -14.23
N ALA A 36 -8.93 8.20 -13.77
CA ALA A 36 -9.98 7.92 -12.79
C ALA A 36 -9.79 8.64 -11.45
N TYR A 37 -8.54 8.74 -10.94
CA TYR A 37 -8.27 9.30 -9.62
C TYR A 37 -7.74 10.73 -9.63
N PHE A 38 -7.11 11.17 -10.71
CA PHE A 38 -6.45 12.48 -10.81
C PHE A 38 -6.95 13.32 -11.99
N GLY A 39 -7.81 12.78 -12.86
CA GLY A 39 -8.31 13.46 -14.05
C GLY A 39 -7.19 13.83 -15.02
N ASP A 40 -7.31 15.01 -15.62
CA ASP A 40 -6.34 15.54 -16.58
C ASP A 40 -5.13 16.23 -15.94
N LYS A 41 -5.01 16.17 -14.60
CA LYS A 41 -3.88 16.80 -13.90
C LYS A 41 -2.55 16.21 -14.40
N GLU A 42 -1.59 17.10 -14.64
CA GLU A 42 -0.23 16.69 -14.92
C GLU A 42 0.39 16.07 -13.67
N ILE A 43 1.07 14.93 -13.84
CA ILE A 43 1.83 14.27 -12.80
C ILE A 43 3.27 14.19 -13.29
N ARG A 44 4.19 14.84 -12.57
CA ARG A 44 5.62 14.71 -12.85
C ARG A 44 6.06 13.31 -12.47
N GLU A 45 6.28 12.44 -13.44
CA GLU A 45 6.78 11.10 -13.21
C GLU A 45 8.27 11.10 -12.85
N ASN A 46 8.74 10.03 -12.19
CA ASN A 46 10.14 9.84 -11.80
C ASN A 46 10.70 10.98 -10.93
N ALA A 47 9.89 11.47 -9.99
CA ALA A 47 10.22 12.56 -9.05
C ALA A 47 11.24 12.16 -7.96
N ASN A 48 12.31 11.47 -8.34
CA ASN A 48 13.32 10.88 -7.46
C ASN A 48 14.22 11.92 -6.76
N ASP A 49 14.09 13.20 -7.11
CA ASP A 49 14.68 14.36 -6.43
C ASP A 49 13.80 14.89 -5.28
N LEU A 50 12.51 14.53 -5.26
CA LEU A 50 11.55 15.00 -4.27
C LEU A 50 11.21 13.94 -3.22
N LEU A 51 10.97 12.71 -3.66
CA LEU A 51 10.59 11.60 -2.80
C LEU A 51 11.14 10.27 -3.31
N THR A 52 11.17 9.27 -2.43
CA THR A 52 11.51 7.89 -2.78
C THR A 52 10.43 6.94 -2.29
N ILE A 53 10.30 5.80 -2.98
CA ILE A 53 9.48 4.67 -2.55
C ILE A 53 10.34 3.42 -2.42
N GLU A 54 10.25 2.78 -1.26
CA GLU A 54 10.92 1.51 -0.95
C GLU A 54 9.87 0.41 -0.78
N ALA A 55 10.10 -0.69 -1.49
CA ALA A 55 9.31 -1.92 -1.43
C ALA A 55 10.21 -3.09 -1.86
N PRO A 56 9.98 -4.33 -1.41
CA PRO A 56 10.80 -5.45 -1.84
C PRO A 56 10.59 -5.73 -3.34
N LYS A 57 11.63 -6.19 -4.04
CA LYS A 57 11.52 -6.59 -5.45
C LYS A 57 10.58 -7.80 -5.63
N ARG A 58 10.58 -8.70 -4.65
CA ARG A 58 9.68 -9.84 -4.51
C ARG A 58 9.21 -9.88 -3.07
N ALA A 59 7.90 -9.95 -2.86
CA ALA A 59 7.34 -10.12 -1.52
C ALA A 59 7.56 -11.57 -1.07
N GLU A 60 8.12 -11.75 0.13
CA GLU A 60 8.14 -13.04 0.81
C GLU A 60 6.73 -13.44 1.23
N ASP A 61 5.96 -12.46 1.72
CA ASP A 61 4.54 -12.61 2.02
C ASP A 61 3.77 -11.43 1.40
N ALA A 62 2.90 -11.77 0.47
CA ALA A 62 2.09 -10.81 -0.28
C ALA A 62 1.01 -10.14 0.57
N ALA A 63 0.66 -10.69 1.74
CA ALA A 63 -0.32 -10.11 2.65
C ALA A 63 0.25 -8.97 3.51
N ILE A 64 1.58 -8.86 3.62
CA ILE A 64 2.29 -7.94 4.54
C ILE A 64 3.50 -7.25 3.87
N VAL A 65 3.35 -6.80 2.63
CA VAL A 65 4.44 -6.13 1.89
C VAL A 65 4.79 -4.80 2.55
N PRO A 66 6.03 -4.59 3.02
CA PRO A 66 6.43 -3.30 3.58
C PRO A 66 6.59 -2.27 2.47
N ILE A 67 5.90 -1.14 2.60
CA ILE A 67 5.99 0.03 1.72
C ILE A 67 6.47 1.21 2.56
N SER A 68 7.54 1.88 2.12
CA SER A 68 8.05 3.12 2.72
C SER A 68 8.08 4.24 1.71
N VAL A 69 7.66 5.44 2.11
CA VAL A 69 7.78 6.65 1.32
C VAL A 69 8.54 7.69 2.13
N LYS A 70 9.55 8.30 1.52
CA LYS A 70 10.41 9.29 2.17
C LYS A 70 10.49 10.55 1.33
N SER A 71 10.41 11.73 1.96
CA SER A 71 10.74 12.99 1.30
C SER A 71 12.25 13.19 1.30
N LEU A 72 12.79 13.70 0.19
CA LEU A 72 14.17 14.14 0.08
C LEU A 72 14.34 15.64 0.33
N VAL A 73 13.23 16.35 0.52
CA VAL A 73 13.19 17.78 0.82
C VAL A 73 12.57 18.02 2.20
N PRO A 74 13.03 19.05 2.95
CA PRO A 74 12.40 19.45 4.20
C PRO A 74 10.95 19.88 3.98
N GLN A 75 10.09 19.65 4.98
CA GLN A 75 8.72 20.14 4.99
C GLN A 75 8.67 21.49 5.71
N SER A 76 8.02 22.48 5.11
CA SER A 76 7.85 23.82 5.68
C SER A 76 6.42 24.30 5.48
N ALA A 77 5.98 25.28 6.27
CA ALA A 77 4.64 25.86 6.11
C ALA A 77 4.36 26.41 4.70
N GLY A 78 5.39 26.92 4.01
CA GLY A 78 5.26 27.47 2.65
C GLY A 78 5.34 26.43 1.53
N LYS A 79 6.03 25.30 1.76
CA LYS A 79 6.21 24.24 0.77
C LYS A 79 6.31 22.89 1.49
N TYR A 80 5.29 22.05 1.30
CA TYR A 80 5.22 20.73 1.90
C TYR A 80 4.36 19.79 1.05
N ILE A 81 4.56 18.49 1.22
CA ILE A 81 3.69 17.45 0.68
C ILE A 81 2.44 17.42 1.55
N LYS A 82 1.30 17.77 0.97
CA LYS A 82 0.00 17.77 1.64
C LYS A 82 -0.58 16.37 1.69
N ASN A 83 -0.53 15.62 0.59
CA ASN A 83 -1.00 14.25 0.54
C ASN A 83 0.05 13.31 -0.06
N ILE A 84 0.08 12.06 0.40
CA ILE A 84 0.71 10.94 -0.31
C ILE A 84 -0.38 9.93 -0.65
N HIS A 85 -0.68 9.81 -1.93
CA HIS A 85 -1.59 8.80 -2.45
C HIS A 85 -0.80 7.56 -2.82
N ILE A 86 -1.24 6.40 -2.32
CA ILE A 86 -0.68 5.10 -2.69
C ILE A 86 -1.65 4.41 -3.66
N VAL A 87 -1.15 4.10 -4.85
CA VAL A 87 -1.88 3.33 -5.87
C VAL A 87 -1.13 2.03 -6.14
N ILE A 88 -1.84 0.91 -6.14
CA ILE A 88 -1.31 -0.41 -6.44
C ILE A 88 -2.09 -0.94 -7.65
N ASP A 89 -1.49 -0.86 -8.85
CA ASP A 89 -2.25 -0.89 -10.11
C ASP A 89 -3.17 -2.11 -10.24
N ASN A 90 -2.69 -3.30 -9.87
CA ASN A 90 -3.41 -4.57 -10.02
C ASN A 90 -4.04 -5.09 -8.72
N ASN A 91 -4.22 -4.23 -7.71
CA ASN A 91 -5.04 -4.61 -6.56
C ASN A 91 -6.53 -4.50 -6.89
N PRO A 92 -7.40 -5.30 -6.25
CA PRO A 92 -8.86 -5.20 -6.41
C PRO A 92 -9.42 -3.80 -6.12
N GLU A 93 -8.80 -3.07 -5.19
CA GLU A 93 -8.95 -1.63 -5.01
C GLU A 93 -7.60 -0.94 -5.27
N PRO A 94 -7.37 -0.37 -6.46
CA PRO A 94 -6.06 0.20 -6.79
C PRO A 94 -5.67 1.38 -5.91
N TYR A 95 -6.59 2.33 -5.67
CA TYR A 95 -6.36 3.46 -4.76
C TYR A 95 -6.37 2.98 -3.30
N SER A 96 -5.17 2.72 -2.78
CA SER A 96 -4.98 1.84 -1.63
C SER A 96 -4.84 2.58 -0.30
N ALA A 97 -4.35 3.82 -0.31
CA ALA A 97 -4.30 4.69 0.87
C ALA A 97 -4.07 6.16 0.48
N ASN A 98 -4.52 7.07 1.33
CA ASN A 98 -4.19 8.50 1.26
C ASN A 98 -3.69 8.97 2.62
N PHE A 99 -2.43 9.42 2.69
CA PHE A 99 -1.86 10.03 3.88
C PHE A 99 -1.96 11.53 3.73
N GLN A 100 -2.83 12.17 4.51
CA GLN A 100 -2.89 13.63 4.63
C GLN A 100 -1.91 14.07 5.71
N LEU A 101 -0.99 14.95 5.35
CA LEU A 101 0.19 15.29 6.13
C LEU A 101 0.17 16.75 6.56
N SER A 102 0.75 16.99 7.72
CA SER A 102 1.02 18.33 8.23
C SER A 102 2.50 18.68 8.07
N PRO A 103 2.84 19.95 7.78
CA PRO A 103 4.23 20.40 7.80
C PRO A 103 4.90 20.22 9.18
N GLU A 104 4.12 20.08 10.25
CA GLU A 104 4.60 19.82 11.63
C GLU A 104 5.37 18.49 11.77
N LEU A 105 5.22 17.55 10.82
CA LEU A 105 6.06 16.35 10.78
C LEU A 105 7.55 16.70 10.56
N GLY A 106 7.85 17.82 9.88
CA GLY A 106 9.19 18.30 9.54
C GLY A 106 9.90 17.49 8.45
N LEU A 107 9.88 16.16 8.56
CA LEU A 107 10.38 15.21 7.57
C LEU A 107 9.34 14.12 7.34
N ILE A 108 9.20 13.69 6.09
CA ILE A 108 8.37 12.53 5.76
C ILE A 108 9.27 11.32 5.65
N ASP A 109 9.10 10.39 6.57
CA ASP A 109 9.57 9.00 6.47
C ASP A 109 8.45 8.13 7.02
N ILE A 110 7.57 7.67 6.14
CA ILE A 110 6.37 6.91 6.50
C ILE A 110 6.53 5.49 5.98
N SER A 111 6.27 4.51 6.83
CA SER A 111 6.15 3.12 6.39
C SER A 111 4.87 2.46 6.89
N THR A 112 4.30 1.62 6.05
CA THR A 112 3.17 0.74 6.40
C THR A 112 3.37 -0.64 5.76
N ARG A 113 2.43 -1.55 6.01
CA ARG A 113 2.34 -2.86 5.38
C ARG A 113 1.05 -2.96 4.60
N MET A 114 1.14 -3.45 3.36
CA MET A 114 0.01 -3.55 2.45
C MET A 114 -0.06 -4.94 1.83
N ARG A 115 -1.29 -5.37 1.55
CA ARG A 115 -1.62 -6.53 0.73
C ARG A 115 -1.38 -6.17 -0.73
N VAL A 116 -0.67 -7.01 -1.47
CA VAL A 116 -0.41 -6.86 -2.91
C VAL A 116 -0.86 -8.13 -3.62
N ASP A 117 -1.85 -8.00 -4.50
CA ASP A 117 -2.54 -9.18 -5.06
C ASP A 117 -1.84 -9.79 -6.27
N GLN A 118 -1.13 -8.99 -7.05
CA GLN A 118 -0.48 -9.41 -8.29
C GLN A 118 0.85 -8.70 -8.51
N TYR A 119 1.61 -9.17 -9.50
CA TYR A 119 2.80 -8.47 -9.96
C TYR A 119 2.39 -7.12 -10.52
N THR A 120 2.89 -6.04 -9.90
CA THR A 120 2.32 -4.73 -10.15
C THR A 120 3.26 -3.61 -9.76
N PHE A 121 2.97 -2.40 -10.24
CA PHE A 121 3.59 -1.19 -9.74
C PHE A 121 2.86 -0.71 -8.48
N VAL A 122 3.64 -0.44 -7.44
CA VAL A 122 3.23 0.40 -6.31
C VAL A 122 3.70 1.81 -6.62
N ARG A 123 2.77 2.76 -6.59
CA ARG A 123 3.01 4.16 -6.92
C ARG A 123 2.74 5.01 -5.68
N ALA A 124 3.64 5.93 -5.40
CA ALA A 124 3.43 7.01 -4.44
C ALA A 124 3.32 8.32 -5.23
N ILE A 125 2.17 8.98 -5.11
CA ILE A 125 1.90 10.28 -5.72
C ILE A 125 1.86 11.31 -4.58
N ALA A 126 2.86 12.19 -4.54
CA ALA A 126 2.87 13.34 -3.65
C ALA A 126 2.06 14.48 -4.27
N GLU A 127 1.04 14.94 -3.56
CA GLU A 127 0.34 16.20 -3.82
C GLU A 127 0.94 17.27 -2.92
N MET A 128 1.55 18.28 -3.53
CA MET A 128 2.11 19.42 -2.83
C MET A 128 1.01 20.38 -2.35
N ASN A 129 1.33 21.27 -1.41
CA ASN A 129 0.40 22.29 -0.93
C ASN A 129 -0.02 23.32 -1.99
N ASP A 130 0.68 23.40 -3.12
CA ASP A 130 0.29 24.19 -4.31
C ASP A 130 -0.58 23.41 -5.31
N GLY A 131 -0.87 22.13 -5.04
CA GLY A 131 -1.68 21.26 -5.88
C GLY A 131 -0.91 20.52 -6.99
N SER A 132 0.40 20.74 -7.13
CA SER A 132 1.23 19.98 -8.07
C SER A 132 1.38 18.52 -7.65
N LEU A 133 1.43 17.62 -8.64
CA LEU A 133 1.51 16.18 -8.44
C LEU A 133 2.86 15.63 -8.91
N HIS A 134 3.45 14.77 -8.09
CA HIS A 134 4.75 14.17 -8.34
C HIS A 134 4.72 12.69 -7.99
N MET A 135 5.20 11.82 -8.89
CA MET A 135 5.11 10.37 -8.71
C MET A 135 6.47 9.71 -8.71
N VAL A 136 6.62 8.74 -7.81
CA VAL A 136 7.62 7.67 -7.89
C VAL A 136 6.92 6.33 -7.87
N SER A 137 7.54 5.31 -8.46
CA SER A 137 6.96 3.98 -8.54
C SER A 137 7.99 2.89 -8.33
N ARG A 138 7.53 1.72 -7.91
CA ARG A 138 8.34 0.51 -7.78
C ARG A 138 7.54 -0.72 -8.16
N PHE A 139 8.12 -1.54 -9.03
CA PHE A 139 7.54 -2.83 -9.39
C PHE A 139 7.80 -3.87 -8.28
N VAL A 140 6.74 -4.55 -7.85
CA VAL A 140 6.75 -5.56 -6.79
C VAL A 140 6.23 -6.88 -7.34
N LYS A 141 7.00 -7.96 -7.15
CA LYS A 141 6.55 -9.32 -7.44
C LYS A 141 5.87 -9.92 -6.22
N ALA A 142 4.54 -9.89 -6.18
CA ALA A 142 3.70 -10.49 -5.14
C ALA A 142 2.47 -11.19 -5.76
N SER A 143 1.85 -12.14 -5.06
CA SER A 143 0.64 -12.81 -5.57
C SER A 143 -0.26 -13.25 -4.43
N GLY A 144 -1.57 -13.04 -4.57
CA GLY A 144 -2.61 -13.54 -3.67
C GLY A 144 -2.70 -12.84 -2.32
N GLY A 145 -2.03 -11.71 -2.11
CA GLY A 145 -2.00 -11.01 -0.83
C GLY A 145 -3.39 -10.54 -0.34
N CYS A 146 -4.29 -10.22 -1.26
CA CYS A 146 -5.63 -9.75 -0.91
C CYS A 146 -6.56 -10.90 -0.50
N SER A 147 -6.44 -12.08 -1.09
CA SER A 147 -7.23 -13.27 -0.73
C SER A 147 -6.62 -14.10 0.41
N ALA A 148 -5.36 -13.82 0.79
CA ALA A 148 -4.67 -14.49 1.89
C ALA A 148 -5.48 -14.37 3.21
N PRO A 149 -5.74 -15.50 3.90
CA PRO A 149 -6.43 -15.50 5.19
C PRO A 149 -5.74 -14.60 6.22
N ALA A 150 -6.51 -13.91 7.07
CA ALA A 150 -5.94 -13.17 8.20
C ALA A 150 -5.71 -14.13 9.38
N GLY A 151 -4.46 -14.18 9.87
CA GLY A 151 -4.03 -14.96 11.04
C GLY A 151 -4.35 -16.46 11.02
N LYS A 152 -3.83 -17.18 12.03
CA LYS A 152 -4.21 -18.59 12.30
C LYS A 152 -5.43 -18.71 13.23
N ASP A 153 -5.84 -17.61 13.88
CA ASP A 153 -6.90 -17.60 14.90
C ASP A 153 -7.73 -16.31 14.84
N ALA A 154 -8.88 -16.39 14.15
CA ALA A 154 -9.83 -15.29 14.02
C ALA A 154 -10.47 -14.89 15.35
N ALA A 155 -10.71 -15.85 16.25
CA ALA A 155 -11.32 -15.57 17.56
C ALA A 155 -10.35 -14.78 18.44
N ALA A 156 -9.08 -15.18 18.45
CA ALA A 156 -8.03 -14.43 19.12
C ALA A 156 -7.88 -13.02 18.56
N ALA A 157 -7.92 -12.84 17.22
CA ALA A 157 -7.84 -11.53 16.56
C ALA A 157 -9.01 -10.60 16.96
N LEU A 158 -10.23 -11.14 17.06
CA LEU A 158 -11.40 -10.38 17.52
C LEU A 158 -11.34 -10.04 19.01
N ALA A 159 -10.80 -10.92 19.86
CA ALA A 159 -10.65 -10.66 21.30
C ALA A 159 -9.66 -9.52 21.63
N ARG A 160 -8.79 -9.18 20.68
CA ARG A 160 -7.83 -8.07 20.77
C ARG A 160 -8.23 -6.87 19.93
N LEU A 161 -9.40 -6.89 19.29
CA LEU A 161 -9.88 -5.80 18.44
C LEU A 161 -9.75 -4.44 19.15
N GLY A 162 -9.14 -3.48 18.46
CA GLY A 162 -9.01 -2.11 18.95
C GLY A 162 -7.89 -1.89 19.98
N LYS A 163 -7.20 -2.94 20.45
CA LYS A 163 -5.99 -2.76 21.27
C LYS A 163 -4.92 -2.06 20.44
N MET A 164 -4.29 -1.04 21.01
CA MET A 164 -3.32 -0.21 20.30
C MET A 164 -2.00 -0.12 21.05
N GLN A 165 -0.92 0.15 20.31
CA GLN A 165 0.41 0.43 20.87
C GLN A 165 1.04 1.60 20.13
N ILE A 166 1.69 2.49 20.88
CA ILE A 166 2.63 3.49 20.34
C ILE A 166 4.05 3.10 20.75
N ARG A 167 4.83 2.57 19.81
CA ARG A 167 6.23 2.20 20.02
C ARG A 167 7.13 3.36 19.61
N MET A 168 7.97 3.80 20.53
CA MET A 168 8.89 4.92 20.35
C MET A 168 9.97 4.83 21.41
N ARG A 169 11.22 5.19 21.07
CA ARG A 169 12.29 5.39 22.05
C ARG A 169 11.97 6.59 22.93
N LYS A 170 12.70 6.79 24.03
CA LYS A 170 12.55 8.04 24.80
C LYS A 170 12.96 9.22 23.90
N PRO A 171 12.07 10.19 23.64
CA PRO A 171 12.37 11.31 22.76
C PRO A 171 13.23 12.36 23.46
N THR A 172 14.03 13.07 22.68
CA THR A 172 14.66 14.33 23.08
C THR A 172 13.87 15.47 22.44
N ILE A 173 13.50 16.49 23.21
CA ILE A 173 12.77 17.64 22.68
C ILE A 173 13.64 18.39 21.66
N GLY A 174 13.05 18.70 20.51
CA GLY A 174 13.71 19.35 19.38
C GLY A 174 14.46 18.41 18.43
N GLU A 175 14.57 17.11 18.75
CA GLU A 175 15.20 16.12 17.87
C GLU A 175 14.16 15.21 17.20
N PRO A 176 14.32 14.86 15.91
CA PRO A 176 13.43 13.92 15.24
C PRO A 176 13.44 12.54 15.93
N VAL A 177 12.25 11.98 16.15
CA VAL A 177 12.07 10.66 16.75
C VAL A 177 11.15 9.80 15.89
N GLN A 178 11.48 8.51 15.76
CA GLN A 178 10.64 7.54 15.09
C GLN A 178 9.57 6.99 16.03
N ALA A 179 8.31 7.12 15.66
CA ALA A 179 7.17 6.49 16.31
C ALA A 179 6.53 5.43 15.40
N GLN A 180 5.86 4.46 16.02
CA GLN A 180 5.08 3.45 15.33
C GLN A 180 3.76 3.23 16.06
N VAL A 181 2.65 3.54 15.37
CA VAL A 181 1.29 3.21 15.81
C VAL A 181 0.96 1.82 15.28
N ILE A 182 0.52 0.93 16.16
CA ILE A 182 0.07 -0.43 15.82
C ILE A 182 -1.36 -0.58 16.34
N VAL A 183 -2.26 -1.01 15.46
CA VAL A 183 -3.66 -1.25 15.78
C VAL A 183 -3.90 -2.74 15.64
N SER A 184 -4.42 -3.36 16.69
CA SER A 184 -4.86 -4.74 16.66
C SER A 184 -6.20 -4.84 15.94
N HIS A 185 -6.17 -5.31 14.69
CA HIS A 185 -7.36 -5.34 13.84
C HIS A 185 -7.20 -6.41 12.74
N PRO A 186 -8.21 -7.27 12.50
CA PRO A 186 -8.09 -8.36 11.53
C PRO A 186 -7.90 -7.86 10.09
N ASN A 187 -8.46 -6.69 9.76
CA ASN A 187 -8.41 -6.11 8.42
C ASN A 187 -8.85 -7.11 7.34
N TYR A 188 -10.03 -7.70 7.55
CA TYR A 188 -10.74 -8.47 6.53
C TYR A 188 -11.17 -7.51 5.42
N ASN A 189 -10.78 -7.82 4.19
CA ASN A 189 -10.98 -6.94 3.04
C ASN A 189 -12.15 -7.37 2.15
N GLY A 190 -12.91 -8.39 2.57
CA GLY A 190 -14.03 -8.92 1.80
C GLY A 190 -13.64 -10.02 0.79
N LEU A 191 -12.35 -10.31 0.66
CA LEU A 191 -11.83 -11.20 -0.40
C LEU A 191 -11.27 -12.52 0.14
N GLN A 192 -11.11 -12.63 1.45
CA GLN A 192 -10.70 -13.88 2.07
C GLN A 192 -11.86 -14.89 2.05
N PHE A 193 -11.56 -16.14 1.71
CA PHE A 193 -12.53 -17.23 1.69
C PHE A 193 -12.38 -18.10 2.94
N ASP A 194 -13.46 -18.24 3.71
CA ASP A 194 -13.51 -19.16 4.85
C ASP A 194 -13.80 -20.58 4.35
N GLN A 195 -12.84 -21.48 4.59
CA GLN A 195 -12.92 -22.88 4.18
C GLN A 195 -14.00 -23.66 4.95
N GLN A 196 -14.38 -23.22 6.16
CA GLN A 196 -15.39 -23.90 6.97
C GLN A 196 -16.80 -23.52 6.52
N SER A 197 -17.13 -22.23 6.52
CA SER A 197 -18.45 -21.76 6.10
C SER A 197 -18.65 -21.80 4.58
N ARG A 198 -17.56 -21.90 3.80
CA ARG A 198 -17.56 -21.83 2.33
C ARG A 198 -18.06 -20.48 1.78
N LEU A 199 -17.92 -19.43 2.57
CA LEU A 199 -18.32 -18.06 2.25
C LEU A 199 -17.11 -17.13 2.28
N TYR A 200 -17.26 -15.98 1.63
CA TYR A 200 -16.30 -14.88 1.79
C TYR A 200 -16.48 -14.24 3.16
N ILE A 201 -15.37 -13.83 3.77
CA ILE A 201 -15.38 -13.12 5.05
C ILE A 201 -15.77 -11.66 4.79
N ASP A 202 -16.81 -11.19 5.45
CA ASP A 202 -17.27 -9.81 5.35
C ASP A 202 -16.15 -8.80 5.64
N ALA A 203 -16.16 -7.69 4.88
CA ALA A 203 -15.18 -6.64 5.04
C ALA A 203 -15.27 -5.99 6.43
N HIS A 204 -14.18 -6.08 7.19
CA HIS A 204 -13.99 -5.44 8.48
C HIS A 204 -12.55 -4.97 8.58
N TYR A 205 -12.33 -3.70 8.23
CA TYR A 205 -10.99 -3.11 8.11
C TYR A 205 -10.96 -1.70 8.71
N VAL A 206 -9.78 -1.28 9.17
CA VAL A 206 -9.55 0.12 9.57
C VAL A 206 -9.79 1.02 8.35
N LYS A 207 -10.52 2.12 8.53
CA LYS A 207 -10.82 3.12 7.49
C LYS A 207 -10.07 4.44 7.65
N ASN A 208 -9.87 4.87 8.89
CA ASN A 208 -9.15 6.10 9.18
C ASN A 208 -8.23 5.91 10.38
N ILE A 209 -7.02 6.46 10.29
CA ILE A 209 -6.08 6.59 11.41
C ILE A 209 -5.64 8.04 11.48
N LYS A 210 -5.96 8.74 12.56
CA LYS A 210 -5.49 10.09 12.84
C LYS A 210 -4.42 10.05 13.93
N VAL A 211 -3.33 10.78 13.72
CA VAL A 211 -2.26 10.95 14.69
C VAL A 211 -2.06 12.43 14.99
N SER A 212 -2.09 12.79 16.27
CA SER A 212 -1.89 14.14 16.75
C SER A 212 -0.86 14.21 17.87
N TYR A 213 -0.22 15.37 17.99
CA TYR A 213 0.69 15.71 19.06
C TYR A 213 0.25 17.05 19.66
N ASN A 214 -0.04 17.08 20.96
CA ASN A 214 -0.62 18.25 21.66
C ASN A 214 -1.82 18.85 20.89
N ASP A 215 -2.77 18.00 20.52
CA ASP A 215 -3.98 18.32 19.73
C ASP A 215 -3.73 18.84 18.30
N THR A 216 -2.47 19.06 17.92
CA THR A 216 -2.07 19.39 16.56
C THR A 216 -1.98 18.12 15.74
N THR A 217 -2.73 18.07 14.63
CA THR A 217 -2.74 16.88 13.76
C THR A 217 -1.42 16.81 13.00
N LEU A 218 -0.70 15.68 13.15
CA LEU A 218 0.52 15.39 12.40
C LEU A 218 0.18 14.74 11.06
N MET A 219 -0.75 13.77 11.08
CA MET A 219 -1.27 13.11 9.89
C MET A 219 -2.65 12.52 10.12
N SER A 220 -3.39 12.37 9.03
CA SER A 220 -4.59 11.54 8.91
C SER A 220 -4.35 10.56 7.76
N VAL A 221 -4.84 9.33 7.90
CA VAL A 221 -4.66 8.29 6.87
C VAL A 221 -6.01 7.70 6.57
N ASP A 222 -6.49 7.92 5.35
CA ASP A 222 -7.62 7.19 4.80
C ASP A 222 -7.09 5.90 4.19
N THR A 223 -7.58 4.78 4.70
CA THR A 223 -7.12 3.46 4.33
C THR A 223 -8.14 2.76 3.45
N GLY A 224 -7.66 2.14 2.38
CA GLY A 224 -8.43 1.20 1.58
C GLY A 224 -8.36 -0.22 2.15
N ILE A 225 -8.88 -1.16 1.39
CA ILE A 225 -8.88 -2.59 1.71
C ILE A 225 -7.50 -3.26 1.58
N SER A 226 -6.52 -2.51 1.05
CA SER A 226 -5.14 -2.97 0.83
C SER A 226 -4.26 -2.90 2.09
N ILE A 227 -4.70 -2.29 3.20
CA ILE A 227 -3.90 -2.30 4.44
C ILE A 227 -3.91 -3.69 5.08
N SER A 228 -2.73 -4.19 5.43
CA SER A 228 -2.53 -5.50 6.06
C SER A 228 -3.24 -5.66 7.42
N GLU A 229 -3.36 -6.91 7.85
CA GLU A 229 -3.70 -7.27 9.24
C GLU A 229 -2.75 -6.56 10.23
N ASP A 230 -3.31 -6.22 11.40
CA ASP A 230 -2.68 -5.41 12.43
C ASP A 230 -2.03 -4.14 11.84
N PRO A 231 -2.86 -3.18 11.34
CA PRO A 231 -2.38 -1.96 10.71
C PRO A 231 -1.27 -1.29 11.53
N SER A 232 -0.17 -0.99 10.86
CA SER A 232 1.01 -0.43 11.49
C SER A 232 1.53 0.73 10.65
N ILE A 233 1.55 1.93 11.22
CA ILE A 233 2.14 3.11 10.59
C ILE A 233 3.35 3.53 11.41
N ARG A 234 4.51 3.49 10.78
CA ARG A 234 5.75 4.06 11.30
C ARG A 234 5.96 5.41 10.65
N PHE A 235 6.36 6.39 11.43
CA PHE A 235 6.63 7.75 10.97
C PHE A 235 7.70 8.42 11.83
N ILE A 236 8.28 9.51 11.32
CA ILE A 236 9.16 10.41 12.06
C ILE A 236 8.41 11.71 12.32
N PHE A 237 8.61 12.29 13.51
CA PHE A 237 8.18 13.65 13.84
C PHE A 237 9.14 14.24 14.88
N THR A 238 9.09 15.56 15.08
CA THR A 238 9.94 16.26 16.04
C THR A 238 9.09 16.84 17.17
N PRO A 239 9.15 16.31 18.40
CA PRO A 239 8.44 16.90 19.53
C PRO A 239 9.07 18.23 19.92
N THR A 240 8.27 19.28 20.02
CA THR A 240 8.73 20.65 20.35
C THR A 240 8.71 20.93 21.85
N GLU A 241 7.95 20.16 22.61
CA GLU A 241 7.80 20.26 24.06
C GLU A 241 7.38 18.91 24.70
N LYS A 242 7.22 18.88 26.02
CA LYS A 242 6.58 17.70 26.65
C LYS A 242 5.10 17.67 26.27
N GLY A 243 4.55 16.48 26.08
CA GLY A 243 3.21 16.41 25.55
C GLY A 243 2.70 15.01 25.30
N VAL A 244 1.58 14.94 24.57
CA VAL A 244 0.88 13.69 24.31
C VAL A 244 0.87 13.43 22.81
N LEU A 245 1.40 12.28 22.42
CA LEU A 245 1.18 11.70 21.09
C LEU A 245 -0.05 10.79 21.16
N LYS A 246 -1.09 11.12 20.39
CA LYS A 246 -2.37 10.42 20.38
C LYS A 246 -2.62 9.82 19.00
N ALA A 247 -3.16 8.61 18.99
CA ALA A 247 -3.69 7.96 17.80
C ALA A 247 -5.18 7.68 17.99
N GLU A 248 -5.97 7.98 16.97
CA GLU A 248 -7.42 7.75 16.91
C GLU A 248 -7.72 6.95 15.65
N VAL A 249 -8.55 5.92 15.76
CA VAL A 249 -8.80 4.96 14.68
C VAL A 249 -10.29 4.75 14.53
N THR A 250 -10.78 4.74 13.29
CA THR A 250 -12.16 4.35 12.96
C THR A 250 -12.15 3.20 11.96
N ASP A 251 -12.95 2.17 12.21
CA ASP A 251 -13.09 1.01 11.31
C ASP A 251 -14.31 1.10 10.38
N SER A 252 -14.44 0.13 9.47
CA SER A 252 -15.54 0.04 8.51
C SER A 252 -16.91 -0.24 9.14
N LYS A 253 -16.93 -0.67 10.41
CA LYS A 253 -18.13 -0.87 11.22
C LYS A 253 -18.41 0.33 12.14
N LYS A 254 -17.73 1.46 11.91
CA LYS A 254 -17.85 2.73 12.66
C LYS A 254 -17.43 2.62 14.13
N GLN A 255 -16.69 1.57 14.51
CA GLN A 255 -16.08 1.47 15.83
C GLN A 255 -14.91 2.43 15.91
N GLN A 256 -14.70 3.02 17.10
CA GLN A 256 -13.66 3.98 17.35
C GLN A 256 -12.72 3.48 18.45
N PHE A 257 -11.42 3.62 18.22
CA PHE A 257 -10.37 3.24 19.16
C PHE A 257 -9.40 4.40 19.33
N SER A 258 -8.83 4.53 20.52
CA SER A 258 -7.83 5.55 20.78
C SER A 258 -6.74 5.06 21.72
N HIS A 259 -5.55 5.62 21.56
CA HIS A 259 -4.44 5.37 22.45
C HIS A 259 -3.50 6.57 22.45
N GLN A 260 -2.85 6.80 23.58
CA GLN A 260 -1.95 7.93 23.75
C GLN A 260 -0.70 7.54 24.50
N LYS A 261 0.37 8.30 24.28
CA LYS A 261 1.66 8.13 24.94
C LYS A 261 2.26 9.50 25.27
N GLU A 262 2.68 9.65 26.51
CA GLU A 262 3.41 10.82 26.99
C GLU A 262 4.83 10.87 26.39
N ILE A 263 5.28 12.10 26.10
CA ILE A 263 6.57 12.50 25.53
C ILE A 263 7.35 13.31 26.56
#